data_AF-A0A7S0SUA4-F1
#
_entry.id   AF-A0A7S0SUA4-F1
#
_cell.length_a   1.000
_cell.length_b   1.000
_cell.length_c   1.000
_cell.angle_alpha   90.00
_cell.angle_beta   90.00
_cell.angle_gamma   90.00
#
_symmetry.space_group_name_H-M   'P 1'
#
loop_
_entity.id
_entity.type
_entity.pdbx_description
1 polymer ?
#
loop_
_entity_poly.entity_id
_entity_poly.type
_entity_poly.pdbx_seq_one_letter_code
_entity_poly.pdbx_strand_id
1 'polypeptide(L)'
;MVWTERFITDIRREVPHFRYYGVDVVAHVVEANKAKFARDPLTEIHLGDVTNNPIPKGLDMIFSRDALQHLTFEQIYGALRRFAESDAEWTV
;
A
#
# COMPACT_ATOMS: atom_id res chain seq x y z
N MET A 1 -7.62 -5.18 4.30
CA MET A 1 -8.16 -4.24 5.31
C MET A 1 -9.61 -3.92 4.97
N VAL A 2 -10.45 -3.58 5.95
CA VAL A 2 -11.90 -3.35 5.71
C VAL A 2 -12.15 -2.16 4.77
N TRP A 3 -11.30 -1.12 4.85
CA TRP A 3 -11.49 0.13 4.12
C TRP A 3 -11.04 0.09 2.65
N THR A 4 -10.16 -0.84 2.27
CA THR A 4 -9.45 -0.82 0.97
C THR A 4 -10.42 -0.86 -0.22
N GLU A 5 -11.42 -1.74 -0.17
CA GLU A 5 -12.40 -1.87 -1.26
C GLU A 5 -13.23 -0.61 -1.45
N ARG A 6 -13.68 0.00 -0.35
CA ARG A 6 -14.46 1.23 -0.41
C ARG A 6 -13.60 2.37 -0.95
N PHE A 7 -12.37 2.52 -0.46
CA PHE A 7 -11.43 3.51 -0.97
C PHE A 7 -11.20 3.37 -2.48
N ILE A 8 -10.88 2.16 -2.95
CA ILE A 8 -10.64 1.88 -4.37
C ILE A 8 -11.89 2.16 -5.19
N THR A 9 -13.07 1.77 -4.71
CA THR A 9 -14.33 2.03 -5.41
C THR A 9 -14.60 3.52 -5.54
N ASP A 10 -14.43 4.28 -4.45
CA ASP A 10 -14.72 5.70 -4.42
C ASP A 10 -13.70 6.50 -5.26
N ILE A 11 -12.39 6.23 -5.12
CA ILE A 11 -11.36 6.94 -5.90
C ILE A 11 -11.48 6.66 -7.39
N ARG A 12 -11.90 5.45 -7.80
CA ARG A 12 -12.07 5.11 -9.22
C ARG A 12 -13.32 5.71 -9.86
N ARG A 13 -14.26 6.26 -9.08
CA ARG A 13 -15.34 7.09 -9.66
C ARG A 13 -14.81 8.41 -10.19
N GLU A 14 -13.78 8.96 -9.54
CA GLU A 14 -13.11 10.21 -9.93
C GLU A 14 -11.95 9.95 -10.91
N VAL A 15 -11.18 8.87 -10.68
CA VAL A 15 -10.01 8.48 -11.46
C VAL A 15 -10.13 7.02 -11.92
N PRO A 16 -10.84 6.73 -13.03
CA PRO A 16 -11.18 5.36 -13.45
C PRO A 16 -9.99 4.42 -13.65
N HIS A 17 -8.82 4.96 -13.97
CA HIS A 17 -7.59 4.20 -14.20
C HIS A 17 -6.66 4.11 -12.98
N PHE A 18 -7.15 4.48 -11.79
CA PHE A 18 -6.35 4.42 -10.56
C PHE A 18 -5.91 2.97 -10.27
N ARG A 19 -4.59 2.75 -10.30
CA ARG A 19 -3.96 1.46 -9.96
C ARG A 19 -3.61 1.44 -8.48
N TYR A 20 -3.85 0.30 -7.82
CA TYR A 20 -3.55 0.12 -6.41
C TYR A 20 -2.53 -0.99 -6.21
N TYR A 21 -1.40 -0.64 -5.58
CA TYR A 21 -0.37 -1.57 -5.16
C TYR A 21 -0.42 -1.68 -3.63
N GLY A 22 -1.08 -2.71 -3.12
CA GLY A 22 -1.23 -2.94 -1.68
C GLY A 22 -0.10 -3.79 -1.12
N VAL A 23 0.45 -3.39 0.03
CA VAL A 23 1.47 -4.16 0.76
C VAL A 23 1.01 -4.36 2.20
N ASP A 24 1.20 -5.56 2.72
CA ASP A 24 1.01 -5.88 4.14
C ASP A 24 2.05 -6.94 4.56
N VAL A 25 2.49 -6.91 5.82
CA VAL A 25 3.45 -7.87 6.39
C VAL A 25 2.75 -9.16 6.86
N VAL A 26 1.42 -9.14 7.02
CA VAL A 26 0.63 -10.23 7.57
C VAL A 26 0.08 -11.11 6.45
N ALA A 27 0.66 -12.31 6.28
CA ALA A 27 0.34 -13.22 5.17
C ALA A 27 -1.16 -13.54 5.01
N HIS A 28 -1.89 -13.83 6.10
CA HIS A 28 -3.31 -14.17 5.98
C HIS A 28 -4.17 -12.97 5.54
N VAL A 29 -3.75 -11.73 5.87
CA VAL A 29 -4.41 -10.51 5.39
C VAL A 29 -4.17 -10.35 3.89
N VAL A 30 -2.93 -10.56 3.44
CA VAL A 30 -2.56 -10.53 2.02
C VAL A 30 -3.40 -11.52 1.22
N GLU A 31 -3.46 -12.79 1.65
CA GLU A 31 -4.21 -13.83 0.93
C GLU A 31 -5.71 -13.55 0.89
N ALA A 32 -6.30 -13.06 1.98
CA ALA A 32 -7.71 -12.65 2.00
C ALA A 32 -7.99 -11.50 1.02
N ASN A 33 -7.10 -10.49 0.94
CA ASN A 33 -7.27 -9.38 0.01
C ASN A 33 -7.01 -9.81 -1.44
N LYS A 34 -6.03 -10.69 -1.72
CA LYS A 34 -5.81 -11.24 -3.07
C LYS A 34 -7.06 -11.97 -3.57
N ALA A 35 -7.67 -12.83 -2.75
CA ALA A 35 -8.91 -13.50 -3.10
C ALA A 35 -10.05 -12.51 -3.36
N LYS A 36 -10.14 -11.46 -2.54
CA LYS A 36 -11.14 -10.39 -2.68
C LYS A 36 -11.00 -9.60 -3.99
N PHE A 37 -9.78 -9.28 -4.39
CA PHE A 37 -9.49 -8.49 -5.59
C PHE A 37 -9.09 -9.32 -6.81
N ALA A 38 -9.30 -10.64 -6.78
CA ALA A 38 -8.84 -11.56 -7.84
C ALA A 38 -9.39 -11.26 -9.25
N ARG A 39 -10.50 -10.52 -9.35
CA ARG A 39 -11.14 -10.14 -10.62
C ARG A 39 -10.88 -8.69 -11.02
N ASP A 40 -10.05 -7.97 -10.28
CA ASP A 40 -9.73 -6.57 -10.49
C ASP A 40 -8.30 -6.41 -11.01
N PRO A 41 -8.10 -6.19 -12.33
CA PRO A 41 -6.77 -6.15 -12.93
C PRO A 41 -5.97 -4.88 -12.56
N LEU A 42 -6.60 -3.89 -11.93
CA LEU A 42 -5.94 -2.64 -11.51
C LEU A 42 -5.53 -2.66 -10.03
N THR A 43 -5.74 -3.79 -9.33
CA THR A 43 -5.44 -3.94 -7.91
C THR A 43 -4.53 -5.14 -7.69
N GLU A 44 -3.33 -4.88 -7.19
CA GLU A 44 -2.38 -5.92 -6.80
C GLU A 44 -2.13 -5.87 -5.30
N ILE A 45 -1.98 -7.04 -4.68
CA ILE A 45 -1.72 -7.16 -3.24
C ILE A 45 -0.51 -8.05 -3.03
N HIS A 46 0.47 -7.54 -2.28
CA HIS A 46 1.78 -8.13 -2.10
C HIS A 46 2.11 -8.32 -0.62
N LEU A 47 2.81 -9.40 -0.30
CA LEU A 47 3.39 -9.62 1.03
C LEU A 47 4.72 -8.87 1.09
N GLY A 48 4.87 -7.98 2.07
CA GLY A 48 6.09 -7.18 2.20
C GLY A 48 6.18 -6.41 3.50
N ASP A 49 7.40 -6.05 3.87
CA ASP A 49 7.71 -5.26 5.05
C ASP A 49 8.31 -3.92 4.62
N VAL A 50 7.51 -2.85 4.69
CA VAL A 50 7.93 -1.49 4.30
C VAL A 50 8.97 -0.88 5.26
N THR A 51 9.18 -1.48 6.44
CA THR A 51 10.19 -1.02 7.39
C THR A 51 11.59 -1.49 7.00
N ASN A 52 11.68 -2.57 6.21
CA ASN A 52 12.94 -3.22 5.85
C ASN A 52 13.19 -3.26 4.34
N ASN A 53 12.15 -3.29 3.51
CA ASN A 53 12.25 -3.46 2.06
C ASN A 53 12.09 -2.12 1.32
N PRO A 54 12.77 -1.93 0.17
CA PRO A 54 12.58 -0.74 -0.66
C PRO A 54 11.15 -0.66 -1.21
N ILE A 55 10.66 0.56 -1.43
CA ILE A 55 9.39 0.80 -2.10
C ILE A 55 9.56 0.50 -3.60
N PRO A 56 8.60 -0.19 -4.24
CA PRO A 56 8.63 -0.41 -5.68
C PRO A 56 8.67 0.90 -6.46
N LYS A 57 9.42 0.89 -7.56
CA LYS A 57 9.51 2.03 -8.47
C LYS A 57 8.25 2.16 -9.33
N GLY A 58 8.00 3.37 -9.84
CA GLY A 58 6.92 3.69 -10.76
C GLY A 58 5.57 3.94 -10.07
N LEU A 59 5.59 4.25 -8.77
CA LEU A 59 4.41 4.63 -8.02
C LEU A 59 4.36 6.15 -7.90
N ASP A 60 3.22 6.77 -8.17
CA ASP A 60 3.08 8.23 -8.10
C ASP A 60 2.90 8.73 -6.65
N MET A 61 2.42 7.84 -5.76
CA MET A 61 2.04 8.17 -4.39
C MET A 61 2.19 6.97 -3.45
N ILE A 62 2.67 7.24 -2.24
CA ILE A 62 2.61 6.34 -1.09
C ILE A 62 1.41 6.75 -0.23
N PHE A 63 0.50 5.81 0.00
CA PHE A 63 -0.65 6.00 0.90
C PHE A 63 -0.52 5.10 2.12
N SER A 64 -0.02 5.66 3.22
CA SER A 64 0.27 4.96 4.46
C SER A 64 -0.88 5.11 5.46
N ARG A 65 -1.91 4.29 5.30
CA ARG A 65 -3.06 4.26 6.20
C ARG A 65 -3.02 3.08 7.16
N ASP A 66 -3.23 3.36 8.44
CA ASP A 66 -3.30 2.36 9.51
C ASP A 66 -2.08 1.44 9.61
N ALA A 67 -0.90 1.96 9.25
CA ALA A 67 0.36 1.21 9.21
C ALA A 67 1.36 1.67 10.26
N LEU A 68 1.79 2.94 10.21
CA LEU A 68 2.89 3.44 11.04
C LEU A 68 2.58 3.48 12.54
N GLN A 69 1.31 3.61 12.94
CA GLN A 69 0.93 3.67 14.36
C GLN A 69 1.20 2.37 15.15
N HIS A 70 1.47 1.26 14.45
CA HIS A 70 1.75 -0.04 15.05
C HIS A 70 3.25 -0.30 15.27
N LEU A 71 4.11 0.62 14.81
CA LEU A 71 5.55 0.43 14.72
C LEU A 71 6.31 1.14 15.84
N THR A 72 7.52 0.66 16.15
CA THR A 72 8.46 1.41 16.99
C THR A 72 8.99 2.65 16.25
N PHE A 73 9.55 3.62 16.97
CA PHE A 73 10.15 4.81 16.33
C PHE A 73 11.28 4.46 15.35
N GLU A 74 12.08 3.43 15.65
CA GLU A 74 13.13 2.95 14.75
C GLU A 74 12.56 2.43 13.43
N GLN A 75 11.49 1.63 13.51
CA GLN A 75 10.79 1.13 12.33
C GLN A 75 10.11 2.23 11.53
N ILE A 76 9.49 3.22 12.21
CA ILE A 76 8.90 4.39 11.55
C ILE A 76 9.98 5.16 10.80
N TYR A 77 11.13 5.44 11.43
CA TYR A 77 12.23 6.12 10.77
C TYR A 77 12.74 5.34 9.56
N GLY A 78 12.87 4.01 9.69
CA GLY A 78 13.24 3.13 8.59
C GLY A 78 12.25 3.17 7.42
N ALA A 79 10.95 3.19 7.70
CA ALA A 79 9.91 3.31 6.68
C ALA A 79 9.91 4.69 6.00
N LEU A 80 9.94 5.78 6.78
CA LEU A 80 9.96 7.14 6.26
C LEU A 80 11.19 7.42 5.39
N ARG A 81 12.36 6.89 5.77
CA ARG A 81 13.57 6.97 4.94
C ARG A 81 13.35 6.30 3.58
N ARG A 82 12.75 5.11 3.57
CA ARG A 82 12.46 4.38 2.33
C ARG A 82 11.39 5.08 1.48
N PHE A 83 10.42 5.72 2.11
CA PHE A 83 9.43 6.54 1.41
C PHE A 83 10.13 7.71 0.69
N ALA A 84 11.03 8.40 1.39
CA ALA A 84 11.82 9.49 0.83
C ALA A 84 12.83 9.06 -0.25
N GLU A 85 13.31 7.82 -0.21
CA GLU A 85 14.20 7.23 -1.22
C GLU A 85 13.44 6.66 -2.43
N SER A 86 12.10 6.61 -2.39
CA SER A 86 11.26 6.16 -3.50
C SER A 86 11.13 7.21 -4.60
N ASP A 87 10.52 6.84 -5.72
CA ASP A 87 10.18 7.77 -6.80
C ASP A 87 8.76 8.34 -6.69
N ALA A 88 8.04 8.07 -5.60
CA ALA A 88 6.72 8.65 -5.35
C ALA A 88 6.81 10.15 -5.06
N GLU A 89 6.02 10.94 -5.78
CA GLU A 89 5.96 12.38 -5.60
C GLU A 89 5.22 12.75 -4.30
N TRP A 90 4.22 11.95 -3.93
CA TRP A 90 3.35 12.22 -2.79
C TRP A 90 3.44 11.13 -1.73
N THR A 91 3.42 11.51 -0.45
CA THR A 91 3.23 10.60 0.69
C THR A 91 2.11 11.13 1.55
N VAL A 92 1.10 10.30 1.83
CA VAL A 92 -0.12 10.63 2.59
C VAL A 92 -0.36 9.61 3.68
#